data_AF-A0AAV4IV91-F1
#
_entry.id   AF-A0AAV4IV91-F1
#
_cell.length_a   1.000
_cell.length_b   1.000
_cell.length_c   1.000
_cell.angle_alpha   90.00
_cell.angle_beta   90.00
_cell.angle_gamma   90.00
#
_symmetry.space_group_name_H-M   'P 1'
#
loop_
_entity.id
_entity.type
_entity.pdbx_description
1 polymer ?
#
loop_
_entity_poly.entity_id
_entity_poly.type
_entity_poly.pdbx_seq_one_letter_code
_entity_poly.pdbx_strand_id
1 'polypeptide(L)'
;MCKTDHERGQPMPVYNWDDVRKHVTKEDTWIVIDGLVYDVTRWKHKHPGGQKILSNQAGQDCTKCSLDKKRQVIEAVAATVLAAAAVVVVDIIVVLVVVAAAVVIVVVVVVVVVVVVVVVVVVVVVAVAAAAAAGTAVAVV
;
A
#
# COMPACT_ATOMS: atom_id res chain seq x y z
N MET A 1 -39.28 16.66 2.52
CA MET A 1 -39.06 17.07 3.93
C MET A 1 -38.55 18.49 3.97
N CYS A 2 -39.21 19.41 4.68
CA CYS A 2 -38.58 20.67 5.07
C CYS A 2 -37.59 20.37 6.20
N LYS A 3 -36.31 20.71 6.00
CA LYS A 3 -35.33 20.65 7.09
C LYS A 3 -35.68 21.82 8.05
N THR A 4 -35.86 21.54 9.34
CA THR A 4 -36.07 22.57 10.38
C THR A 4 -34.72 23.08 10.88
N ASP A 5 -34.64 24.34 11.29
CA ASP A 5 -33.42 24.84 11.92
C ASP A 5 -33.23 24.14 13.28
N HIS A 6 -31.98 23.77 13.56
CA HIS A 6 -31.68 23.00 14.77
C HIS A 6 -31.63 23.89 16.03
N GLU A 7 -31.56 25.22 15.84
CA GLU A 7 -31.42 26.20 16.92
C GLU A 7 -32.73 26.91 17.29
N ARG A 8 -33.71 27.04 16.38
CA ARG A 8 -34.95 27.82 16.65
C ARG A 8 -36.23 26.99 16.49
N GLY A 9 -36.16 25.74 16.05
CA GLY A 9 -37.31 24.88 15.81
C GLY A 9 -38.25 25.40 14.71
N GLN A 10 -37.78 26.32 13.86
CA GLN A 10 -38.56 26.95 12.80
C GLN A 10 -38.25 26.32 11.43
N PRO A 11 -39.22 26.30 10.50
CA PRO A 11 -38.96 25.87 9.13
C PRO A 11 -37.94 26.80 8.48
N MET A 12 -36.90 26.23 7.87
CA MET A 12 -35.87 27.05 7.23
C MET A 12 -36.43 27.81 6.04
N PRO A 13 -36.00 29.07 5.82
CA PRO A 13 -36.36 29.83 4.63
C PRO A 13 -35.99 29.08 3.36
N VAL A 14 -36.90 29.07 2.40
CA VAL A 14 -36.69 28.45 1.08
C VAL A 14 -36.26 29.54 0.12
N TYR A 15 -35.14 29.32 -0.56
CA TYR A 15 -34.60 30.22 -1.57
C TYR A 15 -34.64 29.57 -2.95
N ASN A 16 -34.89 30.37 -3.98
CA ASN A 16 -34.78 29.90 -5.35
C ASN A 16 -33.36 30.13 -5.89
N TRP A 17 -32.99 29.42 -6.95
CA TRP A 17 -31.67 29.57 -7.59
C TRP A 17 -31.40 31.00 -8.08
N ASP A 18 -32.43 31.71 -8.52
CA ASP A 18 -32.32 33.09 -8.97
C ASP A 18 -31.95 34.05 -7.83
N ASP A 19 -32.34 33.74 -6.60
CA ASP A 19 -31.97 34.54 -5.43
C ASP A 19 -30.52 34.26 -5.05
N VAL A 20 -30.14 32.97 -4.95
CA VAL A 20 -28.77 32.55 -4.64
C VAL A 20 -27.75 33.13 -5.63
N ARG A 21 -28.10 33.21 -6.91
CA ARG A 21 -27.24 33.77 -7.97
C ARG A 21 -27.02 35.28 -7.89
N LYS A 22 -27.82 36.02 -7.13
CA LYS A 22 -27.60 37.46 -6.89
C LYS A 22 -26.44 37.68 -5.90
N HIS A 23 -26.18 36.71 -5.03
CA HIS A 23 -25.20 36.78 -3.95
C HIS A 23 -23.83 36.21 -4.39
N VAL A 24 -23.25 36.81 -5.44
CA VAL A 24 -21.97 36.38 -6.06
C VAL A 24 -20.84 37.39 -5.90
N THR A 25 -21.06 38.47 -5.17
CA THR A 25 -20.08 39.56 -5.04
C THR A 25 -19.09 39.29 -3.92
N LYS A 26 -18.02 40.08 -3.84
CA LYS A 26 -17.08 39.98 -2.72
C LYS A 26 -17.77 40.32 -1.40
N GLU A 27 -18.66 41.29 -1.35
CA GLU A 27 -19.27 41.73 -0.09
C GLU A 27 -20.55 40.95 0.23
N ASP A 28 -20.96 40.03 -0.64
CA ASP A 28 -22.17 39.25 -0.51
C ASP A 28 -22.00 37.93 -1.29
N THR A 29 -21.57 36.88 -0.59
CA THR A 29 -21.19 35.58 -1.16
C THR A 29 -22.00 34.46 -0.50
N TRP A 30 -22.91 33.85 -1.25
CA TRP A 30 -23.64 32.66 -0.79
C TRP A 30 -23.18 31.42 -1.55
N ILE A 31 -23.23 30.27 -0.88
CA ILE A 31 -22.91 28.96 -1.46
C ILE A 31 -23.97 27.94 -1.07
N VAL A 32 -24.16 26.92 -1.89
CA VAL A 32 -25.08 25.81 -1.57
C VAL A 32 -24.27 24.57 -1.23
N ILE A 33 -24.55 23.93 -0.09
CA ILE A 33 -23.95 22.64 0.30
C ILE A 33 -25.08 21.73 0.79
N ASP A 34 -25.19 20.54 0.20
CA ASP A 34 -26.23 19.54 0.53
C ASP A 34 -27.67 20.11 0.48
N GLY A 35 -27.92 20.96 -0.52
CA GLY A 35 -29.20 21.63 -0.72
C GLY A 35 -29.55 22.70 0.33
N LEU A 36 -28.59 23.11 1.17
CA LEU A 36 -28.72 24.21 2.12
C LEU A 36 -27.94 25.43 1.65
N VAL A 37 -28.53 26.61 1.80
CA VAL A 37 -27.91 27.89 1.43
C VAL A 37 -27.14 28.44 2.64
N TYR A 38 -25.86 28.77 2.43
CA TYR A 38 -24.99 29.33 3.44
C TYR A 38 -24.48 30.70 3.02
N ASP A 39 -24.69 31.71 3.86
CA ASP A 39 -24.00 33.00 3.74
C ASP A 39 -22.59 32.87 4.33
N VAL A 40 -21.58 32.90 3.45
CA VAL A 40 -20.17 32.78 3.82
C VAL A 40 -19.43 34.11 3.74
N THR A 41 -20.14 35.22 3.55
CA THR A 41 -19.57 36.56 3.35
C THR A 41 -18.54 36.93 4.42
N ARG A 42 -18.87 36.69 5.69
CA ARG A 42 -17.97 37.00 6.82
C ARG A 42 -16.92 35.91 7.04
N TRP A 43 -17.24 34.68 6.70
CA TRP A 43 -16.40 33.52 7.00
C TRP A 43 -15.31 33.27 5.96
N LYS A 44 -15.49 33.71 4.71
CA LYS A 44 -14.54 33.48 3.62
C LYS A 44 -13.11 33.95 3.92
N HIS A 45 -12.95 34.99 4.75
CA HIS A 45 -11.64 35.50 5.17
C HIS A 45 -10.94 34.61 6.20
N LYS A 46 -11.73 33.82 6.94
CA LYS A 46 -11.26 32.86 7.95
C LYS A 46 -11.11 31.44 7.38
N HIS A 47 -11.46 31.23 6.12
CA HIS A 47 -11.39 29.93 5.48
C HIS A 47 -9.92 29.46 5.34
N PRO A 48 -9.53 28.30 5.90
CA PRO A 48 -8.15 27.81 5.87
C PRO A 48 -7.57 27.61 4.47
N GLY A 49 -8.42 27.35 3.47
CA GLY A 49 -8.02 27.24 2.05
C GLY A 49 -7.96 28.58 1.32
N GLY A 50 -8.18 29.70 2.03
CA GLY A 50 -8.24 31.04 1.46
C GLY A 50 -9.59 31.40 0.84
N GLN A 51 -9.84 32.71 0.73
CA GLN A 51 -11.11 33.28 0.23
C GLN A 51 -11.37 32.98 -1.25
N LYS A 52 -10.31 32.80 -2.07
CA LYS A 52 -10.43 32.61 -3.53
C LYS A 52 -11.28 31.40 -3.90
N ILE A 53 -11.18 30.33 -3.11
CA ILE A 53 -11.90 29.08 -3.36
C ILE A 53 -13.40 29.28 -3.20
N LEU A 54 -13.82 30.04 -2.19
CA LEU A 54 -15.23 30.33 -1.93
C LEU A 54 -15.79 31.37 -2.91
N SER A 55 -14.99 32.38 -3.26
CA SER A 55 -15.40 33.39 -4.26
C SER A 55 -15.62 32.79 -5.65
N ASN A 56 -14.83 31.79 -6.06
CA ASN A 56 -15.03 31.10 -7.34
C ASN A 56 -16.31 30.25 -7.37
N GLN A 57 -16.83 29.89 -6.20
CA GLN A 57 -18.01 29.03 -6.06
C GLN A 57 -19.24 29.80 -5.56
N ALA A 58 -19.16 31.14 -5.54
CA ALA A 58 -20.26 31.99 -5.15
C ALA A 58 -21.47 31.76 -6.09
N GLY A 59 -22.66 31.63 -5.51
CA GLY A 59 -23.90 31.39 -6.25
C GLY A 59 -24.03 29.98 -6.85
N GLN A 60 -23.15 29.04 -6.49
CA GLN A 60 -23.10 27.68 -7.05
C GLN A 60 -23.25 26.58 -5.99
N ASP A 61 -23.57 25.37 -6.45
CA ASP A 61 -23.59 24.16 -5.63
C ASP A 61 -22.17 23.63 -5.38
N CYS A 62 -21.70 23.81 -4.15
CA CYS A 62 -20.40 23.39 -3.65
C CYS A 62 -20.38 21.97 -3.08
N THR A 63 -21.49 21.23 -3.13
CA THR A 63 -21.60 19.89 -2.50
C THR A 63 -20.51 18.95 -3.00
N LYS A 64 -20.25 18.94 -4.31
CA LYS A 64 -19.19 18.10 -4.92
C LYS A 64 -17.78 18.60 -4.59
N CYS A 65 -17.53 19.91 -4.63
CA CYS A 65 -16.21 20.47 -4.33
C CYS A 65 -15.72 20.19 -2.91
N SER A 66 -16.62 20.07 -1.93
CA SER A 66 -16.28 19.68 -0.55
C SER A 66 -15.89 18.19 -0.45
N LEU A 67 -16.49 17.34 -1.28
CA LEU A 67 -16.31 15.88 -1.25
C LEU A 67 -15.12 15.41 -2.10
N ASP A 68 -14.90 16.04 -3.26
CA ASP A 68 -13.85 15.64 -4.21
C ASP A 68 -12.44 15.79 -3.62
N LYS A 69 -12.22 16.81 -2.77
CA LYS A 69 -10.94 16.97 -2.05
C LYS A 69 -10.66 15.86 -1.05
N LYS A 70 -11.70 15.35 -0.37
CA LYS A 70 -11.54 14.23 0.57
C LYS A 70 -11.25 12.93 -0.18
N ARG A 71 -11.85 12.74 -1.35
CA ARG A 71 -11.66 11.56 -2.20
C ARG A 71 -10.27 11.51 -2.83
N GLN A 72 -9.73 12.63 -3.31
CA GLN A 72 -8.39 12.71 -3.88
C GLN A 72 -7.29 12.23 -2.91
N VAL A 73 -7.39 12.61 -1.64
CA VAL A 73 -6.41 12.18 -0.63
C VAL A 73 -6.52 10.68 -0.35
N ILE A 74 -7.73 10.13 -0.21
CA ILE A 74 -7.93 8.71 0.11
C ILE A 74 -7.51 7.81 -1.05
N GLU A 75 -7.85 8.17 -2.29
CA GLU A 75 -7.49 7.36 -3.48
C GLU A 75 -5.98 7.41 -3.74
N ALA A 76 -5.33 8.55 -3.55
CA ALA A 76 -3.87 8.67 -3.67
C ALA A 76 -3.12 7.90 -2.57
N VAL A 77 -3.59 7.98 -1.32
CA VAL A 77 -3.02 7.22 -0.20
C VAL A 77 -3.21 5.72 -0.42
N ALA A 78 -4.41 5.28 -0.82
CA ALA A 78 -4.68 3.87 -1.10
C ALA A 78 -3.77 3.31 -2.20
N ALA A 79 -3.63 4.02 -3.33
CA ALA A 79 -2.76 3.61 -4.42
C ALA A 79 -1.29 3.47 -3.97
N THR A 80 -0.81 4.39 -3.13
CA THR A 80 0.57 4.36 -2.61
C THR A 80 0.79 3.18 -1.64
N VAL A 81 -0.19 2.89 -0.77
CA VAL A 81 -0.12 1.77 0.19
C VAL A 81 -0.17 0.42 -0.52
N LEU A 82 -1.05 0.26 -1.51
CA LEU A 82 -1.15 -0.95 -2.32
C LEU A 82 0.14 -1.24 -3.11
N ALA A 83 0.74 -0.20 -3.71
CA ALA A 83 2.01 -0.33 -4.41
C ALA A 83 3.16 -0.74 -3.47
N ALA A 84 3.26 -0.11 -2.30
CA ALA A 84 4.29 -0.46 -1.31
C ALA A 84 4.16 -1.91 -0.82
N ALA A 85 2.94 -2.39 -0.57
CA ALA A 85 2.70 -3.77 -0.17
C ALA A 85 3.14 -4.78 -1.24
N ALA A 86 2.91 -4.48 -2.52
CA ALA A 86 3.32 -5.35 -3.62
C ALA A 86 4.85 -5.50 -3.71
N VAL A 87 5.60 -4.41 -3.53
CA VAL A 87 7.08 -4.43 -3.55
C VAL A 87 7.62 -5.30 -2.43
N VAL A 88 7.10 -5.14 -1.20
CA VAL A 88 7.52 -5.96 -0.04
C VAL A 88 7.24 -7.44 -0.25
N VAL A 89 6.09 -7.78 -0.84
CA VAL A 89 5.75 -9.19 -1.14
C VAL A 89 6.72 -9.78 -2.16
N VAL A 90 7.04 -9.04 -3.23
CA VAL A 90 8.01 -9.48 -4.24
C VAL A 90 9.39 -9.67 -3.62
N ASP A 91 9.85 -8.73 -2.78
CA ASP A 91 11.14 -8.82 -2.11
C ASP A 91 11.22 -10.05 -1.19
N ILE A 92 10.17 -10.32 -0.40
CA ILE A 92 10.09 -11.51 0.45
C ILE A 92 10.16 -12.79 -0.39
N ILE A 93 9.42 -12.86 -1.49
CA ILE A 93 9.42 -14.03 -2.38
C ILE A 93 10.81 -14.26 -2.96
N VAL A 94 11.47 -13.21 -3.45
CA VAL A 94 12.84 -13.31 -4.00
C VAL A 94 13.81 -13.82 -2.94
N VAL A 95 13.76 -13.28 -1.73
CA VAL A 95 14.60 -13.73 -0.61
C VAL A 95 14.35 -15.20 -0.30
N LEU A 96 13.09 -15.63 -0.24
CA LEU A 96 12.75 -17.04 0.02
C LEU A 96 13.29 -17.97 -1.06
N VAL A 97 13.17 -17.60 -2.34
CA VAL A 97 13.69 -18.41 -3.46
C VAL A 97 15.21 -18.51 -3.40
N VAL A 98 15.92 -17.41 -3.14
CA VAL A 98 17.38 -17.40 -3.03
C VAL A 98 17.86 -18.24 -1.85
N VAL A 99 17.21 -18.11 -0.69
CA VAL A 99 17.55 -18.91 0.50
C VAL A 99 17.30 -20.39 0.24
N ALA A 100 16.16 -20.75 -0.36
CA ALA A 100 15.86 -22.13 -0.71
C ALA A 100 16.90 -22.72 -1.67
N ALA A 101 17.29 -21.97 -2.71
CA ALA A 101 18.32 -22.39 -3.65
C ALA A 101 19.68 -22.60 -2.95
N ALA A 102 20.08 -21.68 -2.06
CA ALA A 102 21.31 -21.81 -1.28
C ALA A 102 21.30 -23.06 -0.40
N VAL A 103 20.18 -23.35 0.29
CA VAL A 103 20.02 -24.55 1.11
C VAL A 103 20.16 -25.81 0.25
N VAL A 104 19.50 -25.86 -0.91
CA VAL A 104 19.61 -27.01 -1.85
C VAL A 104 21.06 -27.21 -2.28
N ILE A 105 21.77 -26.14 -2.65
CA ILE A 105 23.18 -26.22 -3.04
C ILE A 105 24.04 -26.79 -1.90
N VAL A 106 23.85 -26.31 -0.67
CA VAL A 106 24.60 -26.80 0.49
C VAL A 106 24.34 -28.29 0.71
N VAL A 107 23.08 -28.73 0.65
CA VAL A 107 22.72 -30.15 0.81
C VAL A 107 23.40 -30.99 -0.28
N VAL A 108 23.34 -30.56 -1.54
CA VAL A 108 23.98 -31.27 -2.65
C VAL A 108 25.50 -31.38 -2.43
N VAL A 109 26.16 -30.29 -2.04
CA VAL A 109 27.60 -30.29 -1.77
C VAL A 109 27.95 -31.26 -0.64
N VAL A 110 27.19 -31.24 0.46
CA VAL A 110 27.41 -32.17 1.59
C VAL A 110 27.25 -33.62 1.14
N VAL A 111 26.19 -33.94 0.39
CA VAL A 111 25.97 -35.30 -0.12
C VAL A 111 27.12 -35.74 -1.03
N VAL A 112 27.58 -34.89 -1.94
CA VAL A 112 28.71 -35.19 -2.82
C VAL A 112 29.97 -35.45 -2.02
N VAL A 113 30.28 -34.62 -1.03
CA VAL A 113 31.46 -34.82 -0.16
C VAL A 113 31.37 -36.14 0.59
N VAL A 114 30.22 -36.47 1.18
CA VAL A 114 30.02 -37.74 1.89
C VAL A 114 30.21 -38.93 0.95
N VAL A 115 29.63 -38.88 -0.25
CA VAL A 115 29.79 -39.96 -1.24
C VAL A 115 31.26 -40.14 -1.63
N VAL A 116 31.97 -39.04 -1.90
CA VAL A 116 33.40 -39.10 -2.24
C VAL A 116 34.21 -39.70 -1.11
N VAL A 117 33.98 -39.27 0.14
CA VAL A 117 34.67 -39.82 1.32
C VAL A 117 34.40 -41.32 1.45
N VAL A 118 33.15 -41.75 1.34
CA VAL A 118 32.77 -43.17 1.42
C VAL A 118 33.47 -43.98 0.33
N VAL A 119 33.45 -43.50 -0.92
CA VAL A 119 34.12 -44.18 -2.04
C VAL A 119 35.62 -44.30 -1.78
N VAL A 120 36.28 -43.23 -1.35
CA VAL A 120 37.72 -43.26 -1.02
C VAL A 120 38.01 -44.26 0.09
N VAL A 121 37.24 -44.26 1.17
CA VAL A 121 37.42 -45.20 2.28
C VAL A 121 37.25 -46.64 1.80
N VAL A 122 36.21 -46.93 1.01
CA VAL A 122 35.97 -48.28 0.47
C VAL A 122 37.14 -48.72 -0.42
N VAL A 123 37.62 -47.85 -1.32
CA VAL A 123 38.76 -48.16 -2.20
C VAL A 123 40.01 -48.45 -1.38
N VAL A 124 40.30 -47.64 -0.36
CA VAL A 124 41.46 -47.84 0.52
C VAL A 124 41.35 -49.16 1.29
N VAL A 125 40.19 -49.45 1.88
CA VAL A 125 39.95 -50.70 2.62
C VAL A 125 40.12 -51.91 1.70
N VAL A 126 39.55 -51.88 0.50
CA VAL A 126 39.69 -52.95 -0.50
C VAL A 126 41.15 -53.13 -0.92
N ALA A 127 41.87 -52.04 -1.17
CA ALA A 127 43.28 -52.09 -1.53
C ALA A 127 44.15 -52.69 -0.41
N VAL A 128 43.91 -52.30 0.85
CA VAL A 128 44.62 -52.85 2.01
C VAL A 128 44.29 -54.33 2.21
N ALA A 129 43.01 -54.71 2.08
CA ALA A 129 42.59 -56.11 2.17
C ALA A 129 43.23 -56.97 1.06
N ALA A 130 43.30 -56.46 -0.17
CA ALA A 130 43.96 -57.12 -1.29
C ALA A 130 45.47 -57.27 -1.06
N ALA A 131 46.15 -56.24 -0.53
CA ALA A 131 47.56 -56.31 -0.19
C ALA A 131 47.85 -57.34 0.92
N ALA A 132 46.98 -57.44 1.93
CA ALA A 132 47.09 -58.44 2.99
C ALA A 132 46.92 -59.89 2.47
N ALA A 133 46.02 -60.09 1.50
CA ALA A 133 45.83 -61.39 0.85
C ALA A 133 47.03 -61.80 -0.03
N ALA A 134 47.73 -60.85 -0.64
CA ALA A 134 48.94 -61.15 -1.44
C ALA A 134 50.16 -61.52 -0.58
N GLY A 135 50.29 -60.96 0.63
CA GLY A 135 51.41 -61.22 1.54
C GLY A 135 51.41 -62.61 2.20
N THR A 136 50.27 -63.31 2.23
CA THR A 136 50.17 -64.65 2.82
C THR A 136 50.60 -65.78 1.87
N ALA A 137 50.73 -65.52 0.57
CA ALA A 137 51.08 -66.54 -0.43
C ALA A 137 52.59 -66.86 -0.52
N VAL A 138 53.48 -66.07 0.10
CA VAL A 138 54.95 -66.25 0.02
C VAL A 138 55.52 -66.99 1.24
N ALA A 139 54.72 -67.26 2.28
CA ALA A 139 55.18 -67.85 3.53
C ALA A 139 54.99 -69.38 3.66
N VAL A 140 54.62 -70.08 2.58
CA VAL A 140 54.49 -71.55 2.55
C VAL A 140 55.26 -72.13 1.35
N VAL A 141 56.59 -72.03 1.39
CA VAL A 141 57.55 -72.88 0.64
C VAL A 141 58.75 -73.14 1.54
#